data_AF-A0AAW2VI22-F1
#
_entry.id   AF-A0AAW2VI22-F1
#
_cell.length_a   1.000
_cell.length_b   1.000
_cell.length_c   1.000
_cell.angle_alpha   90.00
_cell.angle_beta   90.00
_cell.angle_gamma   90.00
#
_symmetry.space_group_name_H-M   'P 1'
#
loop_
_entity.id
_entity.type
_entity.pdbx_description
1 polymer ?
#
loop_
_entity_poly.entity_id
_entity_poly.type
_entity_poly.pdbx_seq_one_letter_code
_entity_poly.pdbx_strand_id
1 'polypeptide(L)'
;MVREDENPPTSQPGPSPNPHSVQKSPSGDPRNGRSNTNSNSPLSRNDAQSGEEFISSVAAKIAAQPLQYSDPDVWGVLTAISEKARKRHQQGMNMLLTSDEHCIGRLVDDARFQIIAPAVSAHHCKIYRKRVVTEDMEHPSDGYSVFLKDTRSDIL
;
A
#
# COMPACT_ATOMS: atom_id res chain seq x y z
N MET A 1 -34.86 -41.36 -7.91
CA MET A 1 -33.72 -42.26 -8.22
C MET A 1 -33.29 -41.95 -9.65
N VAL A 2 -32.11 -41.35 -9.81
CA VAL A 2 -30.91 -41.91 -10.51
C VAL A 2 -31.13 -41.93 -12.05
N ARG A 3 -30.67 -40.91 -12.80
CA ARG A 3 -29.38 -40.79 -13.54
C ARG A 3 -29.11 -41.96 -14.49
N GLU A 4 -29.28 -41.72 -15.79
CA GLU A 4 -28.63 -42.46 -16.89
C GLU A 4 -28.20 -41.43 -17.93
N ASP A 5 -26.88 -41.24 -18.08
CA ASP A 5 -26.27 -40.75 -19.32
C ASP A 5 -25.03 -41.63 -19.59
N GLU A 6 -24.84 -41.87 -20.88
CA GLU A 6 -24.31 -43.06 -21.52
C GLU A 6 -22.77 -43.08 -21.65
N ASN A 7 -22.19 -44.28 -21.81
CA ASN A 7 -20.80 -44.57 -22.19
C ASN A 7 -20.80 -45.93 -22.92
N PRO A 8 -19.73 -46.48 -23.60
CA PRO A 8 -18.50 -46.01 -24.28
C PRO A 8 -18.42 -46.50 -25.78
N PRO A 9 -17.27 -46.47 -26.52
CA PRO A 9 -16.23 -47.52 -26.39
C PRO A 9 -14.75 -47.13 -26.71
N THR A 10 -13.83 -47.88 -26.11
CA THR A 10 -12.38 -48.01 -26.36
C THR A 10 -12.05 -49.09 -27.40
N SER A 11 -10.92 -48.96 -28.14
CA SER A 11 -10.13 -50.04 -28.80
C SER A 11 -8.77 -49.48 -29.29
N GLN A 12 -7.60 -49.63 -28.62
CA GLN A 12 -6.54 -50.71 -28.66
C GLN A 12 -5.44 -50.54 -29.77
N PRO A 13 -4.24 -51.20 -29.76
CA PRO A 13 -2.99 -50.86 -29.00
C PRO A 13 -1.60 -50.99 -29.75
N GLY A 14 -0.51 -50.46 -29.14
CA GLY A 14 0.89 -51.01 -29.14
C GLY A 14 1.96 -50.38 -30.07
N PRO A 15 3.29 -50.63 -29.90
CA PRO A 15 4.08 -51.13 -28.75
C PRO A 15 5.33 -50.27 -28.38
N SER A 16 5.94 -50.55 -27.22
CA SER A 16 7.29 -50.10 -26.79
C SER A 16 8.25 -51.30 -26.79
N PRO A 17 9.58 -51.14 -27.00
CA PRO A 17 10.52 -51.29 -25.86
C PRO A 17 11.88 -50.49 -25.93
N ASN A 18 12.44 -50.21 -24.74
CA ASN A 18 13.81 -49.74 -24.37
C ASN A 18 14.93 -50.79 -24.69
N PRO A 19 16.29 -50.59 -24.59
CA PRO A 19 17.05 -50.02 -23.43
C PRO A 19 18.51 -49.41 -23.60
N HIS A 20 19.02 -48.81 -22.50
CA HIS A 20 20.40 -48.69 -21.92
C HIS A 20 21.69 -48.42 -22.75
N SER A 21 22.49 -47.40 -22.33
CA SER A 21 23.93 -47.51 -21.90
C SER A 21 24.49 -46.16 -21.38
N VAL A 22 24.65 -45.90 -20.07
CA VAL A 22 25.88 -45.88 -19.22
C VAL A 22 27.20 -45.30 -19.76
N GLN A 23 27.75 -44.28 -19.07
CA GLN A 23 29.15 -44.06 -18.62
C GLN A 23 29.37 -42.56 -18.26
N LYS A 24 30.19 -42.07 -17.32
CA LYS A 24 30.78 -42.47 -16.03
C LYS A 24 31.49 -41.18 -15.50
N SER A 25 31.38 -40.85 -14.21
CA SER A 25 31.92 -39.65 -13.53
C SER A 25 33.47 -39.57 -13.47
N PRO A 26 34.09 -38.46 -12.98
CA PRO A 26 34.38 -38.38 -11.53
C PRO A 26 34.41 -36.96 -10.88
N SER A 27 33.78 -36.90 -9.70
CA SER A 27 34.13 -36.23 -8.42
C SER A 27 34.95 -34.93 -8.33
N GLY A 28 34.40 -33.97 -7.58
CA GLY A 28 35.13 -32.93 -6.84
C GLY A 28 34.21 -32.13 -5.90
N ASP A 29 34.17 -32.50 -4.62
CA ASP A 29 33.78 -31.66 -3.47
C ASP A 29 35.08 -31.38 -2.67
N PRO A 30 35.28 -30.30 -1.87
CA PRO A 30 34.23 -29.71 -1.02
C PRO A 30 34.35 -28.19 -0.71
N ARG A 31 33.41 -27.71 0.11
CA ARG A 31 33.49 -26.61 1.13
C ARG A 31 33.09 -25.16 0.75
N ASN A 32 32.00 -24.79 1.42
CA ASN A 32 31.86 -23.63 2.32
C ASN A 32 31.27 -22.34 1.73
N GLY A 33 30.08 -22.00 2.21
CA GLY A 33 29.40 -20.74 1.89
C GLY A 33 27.98 -20.69 2.43
N ARG A 34 27.82 -20.94 3.73
CA ARG A 34 26.57 -20.78 4.46
C ARG A 34 26.18 -19.30 4.41
N SER A 35 25.32 -18.90 3.47
CA SER A 35 24.76 -17.54 3.45
C SER A 35 23.73 -17.41 4.56
N ASN A 36 24.23 -17.07 5.74
CA ASN A 36 23.43 -16.65 6.87
C ASN A 36 23.38 -15.12 6.82
N THR A 37 22.47 -14.54 6.03
CA THR A 37 22.24 -13.08 6.03
C THR A 37 21.42 -12.71 7.25
N ASN A 38 22.08 -12.74 8.41
CA ASN A 38 21.61 -12.05 9.60
C ASN A 38 22.11 -10.60 9.51
N SER A 39 21.44 -9.79 8.68
CA SER A 39 21.80 -8.40 8.45
C SER A 39 21.11 -7.50 9.48
N ASN A 40 21.65 -7.48 10.70
CA ASN A 40 21.51 -6.32 11.58
C ASN A 40 22.48 -5.25 11.09
N SER A 41 22.09 -4.49 10.06
CA SER A 41 22.82 -3.32 9.58
C SER A 41 22.01 -2.06 9.91
N PRO A 42 22.60 -1.03 10.53
CA PRO A 42 21.91 0.24 10.70
C PRO A 42 21.65 0.83 9.31
N LEU A 43 20.40 1.21 9.04
CA LEU A 43 19.98 1.83 7.77
C LEU A 43 20.94 2.99 7.45
N SER A 44 21.67 2.89 6.34
CA SER A 44 22.66 3.89 5.95
C SER A 44 21.97 5.21 5.62
N ARG A 45 22.53 6.31 6.11
CA ARG A 45 22.00 7.69 5.92
C ARG A 45 21.77 8.07 4.45
N ASN A 46 22.52 7.47 3.53
CA ASN A 46 22.37 7.67 2.08
C ASN A 46 21.07 7.07 1.52
N ASP A 47 20.60 5.95 2.08
CA ASP A 47 19.33 5.33 1.66
C ASP A 47 18.14 6.19 2.12
N ALA A 48 18.22 6.76 3.33
CA ALA A 48 17.21 7.66 3.87
C ALA A 48 17.09 8.97 3.07
N GLN A 49 18.23 9.56 2.67
CA GLN A 49 18.25 10.76 1.82
C GLN A 49 17.57 10.51 0.47
N SER A 50 17.81 9.35 -0.15
CA SER A 50 17.15 8.99 -1.40
C SER A 50 15.62 8.82 -1.26
N GLY A 51 15.16 8.34 -0.10
CA GLY A 51 13.74 8.16 0.20
C GLY A 51 13.00 9.50 0.35
N GLU A 52 13.58 10.46 1.07
CA GLU A 52 13.00 11.79 1.25
C GLU A 52 12.93 12.57 -0.07
N GLU A 53 13.98 12.52 -0.88
CA GLU A 53 14.01 13.12 -2.21
C GLU A 53 12.96 12.50 -3.14
N PHE A 54 12.83 11.18 -3.11
CA PHE A 54 11.80 10.46 -3.87
C PHE A 54 10.40 10.90 -3.46
N ILE A 55 10.10 10.93 -2.15
CA ILE A 55 8.81 11.36 -1.62
C ILE A 55 8.52 12.80 -2.06
N SER A 56 9.49 13.70 -1.91
CA SER A 56 9.36 15.11 -2.26
C SER A 56 9.10 15.32 -3.75
N SER A 57 9.84 14.60 -4.61
CA SER A 57 9.67 14.64 -6.07
C SER A 57 8.30 14.13 -6.52
N VAL A 58 7.85 13.00 -5.96
CA VAL A 58 6.52 12.43 -6.26
C VAL A 58 5.41 13.36 -5.76
N ALA A 59 5.54 13.90 -4.55
CA ALA A 59 4.57 14.83 -3.97
C ALA A 59 4.46 16.10 -4.82
N ALA A 60 5.58 16.70 -5.22
CA ALA A 60 5.60 17.88 -6.08
C ALA A 60 4.93 17.61 -7.43
N LYS A 61 5.22 16.44 -8.05
CA LYS A 61 4.60 16.04 -9.31
C LYS A 61 3.08 15.88 -9.19
N ILE A 62 2.60 15.30 -8.08
CA ILE A 62 1.17 15.14 -7.81
C ILE A 62 0.51 16.50 -7.56
N ALA A 63 1.13 17.36 -6.76
CA ALA A 63 0.62 18.69 -6.43
C ALA A 63 0.53 19.61 -7.66
N ALA A 64 1.38 19.40 -8.67
CA ALA A 64 1.33 20.13 -9.93
C ALA A 64 0.19 19.68 -10.87
N GLN A 65 -0.50 18.57 -10.58
CA GLN A 65 -1.61 18.11 -11.40
C GLN A 65 -2.92 18.83 -11.01
N PRO A 66 -3.72 19.28 -11.99
CA PRO A 66 -5.01 19.88 -11.69
C PRO A 66 -5.94 18.85 -11.07
N LEU A 67 -6.55 19.22 -9.95
CA LEU A 67 -7.53 18.37 -9.25
C LEU A 67 -8.93 18.65 -9.81
N GLN A 68 -9.65 17.59 -10.20
CA GLN A 68 -11.01 17.67 -10.73
C GLN A 68 -12.05 17.52 -9.61
N TYR A 69 -11.92 18.29 -8.53
CA TYR A 69 -12.94 18.29 -7.47
C TYR A 69 -13.77 19.57 -7.60
N SER A 70 -15.06 19.39 -7.83
CA SER A 70 -16.03 20.49 -7.99
C SER A 70 -16.74 20.84 -6.69
N ASP A 71 -16.47 20.08 -5.62
CA ASP A 71 -17.14 20.22 -4.34
C ASP A 71 -16.54 21.41 -3.56
N PRO A 72 -17.34 22.46 -3.26
CA PRO A 72 -16.87 23.63 -2.54
C PRO A 72 -16.47 23.36 -1.09
N ASP A 73 -16.89 22.24 -0.51
CA ASP A 73 -16.57 21.90 0.88
C ASP A 73 -15.18 21.25 1.02
N VAL A 74 -14.59 20.81 -0.11
CA VAL A 74 -13.26 20.19 -0.12
C VAL A 74 -12.19 21.25 0.08
N TRP A 75 -11.51 21.17 1.21
CA TRP A 75 -10.41 22.08 1.56
C TRP A 75 -9.03 21.45 1.44
N GLY A 76 -8.95 20.13 1.28
CA GLY A 76 -7.69 19.42 1.14
C GLY A 76 -7.87 18.03 0.54
N VAL A 77 -6.77 17.48 0.02
CA VAL A 77 -6.74 16.15 -0.58
C VAL A 77 -5.53 15.40 -0.08
N LEU A 78 -5.75 14.20 0.46
CA LEU A 78 -4.69 13.28 0.87
C LEU A 78 -4.48 12.23 -0.21
N THR A 79 -3.32 12.28 -0.88
CA THR A 79 -2.98 11.37 -1.97
C THR A 79 -1.93 10.35 -1.56
N ALA A 80 -2.21 9.08 -1.86
CA ALA A 80 -1.24 8.01 -1.68
C ALA A 80 -0.09 8.12 -2.71
N ILE A 81 1.15 8.19 -2.23
CA ILE A 81 2.34 8.29 -3.07
C ILE A 81 2.93 6.92 -3.46
N SER A 82 2.73 5.89 -2.64
CA SER A 82 3.30 4.57 -2.92
C SER A 82 2.46 3.80 -3.93
N GLU A 83 3.11 3.11 -4.86
CA GLU A 83 2.42 2.38 -5.92
C GLU A 83 1.47 1.30 -5.37
N LYS A 84 1.88 0.61 -4.30
CA LYS A 84 1.03 -0.39 -3.62
C LYS A 84 -0.23 0.23 -3.03
N ALA A 85 -0.13 1.43 -2.46
CA ALA A 85 -1.29 2.12 -1.90
C ALA A 85 -2.23 2.62 -3.00
N ARG A 86 -1.68 3.12 -4.11
CA ARG A 86 -2.46 3.61 -5.26
C ARG A 86 -3.27 2.52 -5.98
N LYS A 87 -2.86 1.25 -5.87
CA LYS A 87 -3.56 0.09 -6.47
C LYS A 87 -4.70 -0.46 -5.61
N ARG A 88 -4.97 0.10 -4.42
CA ARG A 88 -6.07 -0.39 -3.56
C ARG A 88 -7.41 0.00 -4.17
N HIS A 89 -8.02 -0.95 -4.88
CA HIS A 89 -9.27 -0.76 -5.63
C HIS A 89 -10.45 -0.24 -4.80
N GLN A 90 -10.50 -0.53 -3.49
CA GLN A 90 -11.64 -0.13 -2.64
C GLN A 90 -11.53 1.28 -2.04
N GLN A 91 -10.33 1.86 -1.99
CA GLN A 91 -10.07 3.06 -1.15
C GLN A 91 -9.70 4.30 -1.97
N GLY A 92 -9.55 4.14 -3.29
CA GLY A 92 -9.11 5.21 -4.17
C GLY A 92 -7.67 5.64 -3.89
N MET A 93 -7.14 6.48 -4.78
CA MET A 93 -5.81 7.10 -4.62
C MET A 93 -5.85 8.34 -3.72
N ASN A 94 -7.01 8.99 -3.64
CA ASN A 94 -7.21 10.29 -3.03
C ASN A 94 -8.32 10.22 -1.99
N MET A 95 -8.10 10.80 -0.81
CA MET A 95 -9.12 11.04 0.21
C MET A 95 -9.42 12.55 0.25
N LEU A 96 -10.70 12.92 0.17
CA LEU A 96 -11.13 14.32 0.18
C LEU A 96 -11.39 14.77 1.61
N LEU A 97 -10.80 15.88 2.01
CA LEU A 97 -10.98 16.47 3.31
C LEU A 97 -12.03 17.57 3.20
N THR A 98 -13.21 17.33 3.77
CA THR A 98 -14.37 18.22 3.69
C THR A 98 -14.78 18.78 5.06
N SER A 99 -14.52 18.04 6.14
CA SER A 99 -14.90 18.40 7.50
C SER A 99 -13.72 18.96 8.30
N ASP A 100 -13.97 19.50 9.49
CA ASP A 100 -12.89 20.01 10.33
C ASP A 100 -12.04 18.90 10.95
N GLU A 101 -12.53 17.66 10.95
CA GLU A 101 -11.88 16.49 11.53
C GLU A 101 -12.09 15.24 10.66
N HIS A 102 -11.04 14.46 10.45
CA HIS A 102 -11.08 13.19 9.73
C HIS A 102 -10.24 12.14 10.46
N CYS A 103 -10.89 11.06 10.91
CA CYS A 103 -10.22 9.92 11.52
C CYS A 103 -9.82 8.92 10.43
N ILE A 104 -8.55 8.50 10.44
CA ILE A 104 -8.01 7.51 9.50
C ILE A 104 -7.62 6.27 10.30
N GLY A 105 -8.02 5.10 9.81
CA GLY A 105 -7.72 3.84 10.49
C GLY A 105 -8.40 2.62 9.87
N ARG A 106 -8.19 1.44 10.45
CA ARG A 106 -8.79 0.21 9.94
C ARG A 106 -10.27 0.07 10.33
N LEU A 107 -10.70 0.64 11.45
CA LEU A 107 -12.05 0.51 12.01
C LEU A 107 -12.76 1.87 12.20
N VAL A 108 -12.44 2.86 11.36
CA VAL A 108 -13.12 4.17 11.39
C VAL A 108 -14.49 4.08 10.72
N ASP A 109 -15.45 4.88 11.19
CA ASP A 109 -16.85 4.84 10.73
C ASP A 109 -17.00 5.27 9.26
N ASP A 110 -16.22 6.28 8.84
CA ASP A 110 -16.24 6.75 7.45
C ASP A 110 -15.31 5.89 6.59
N ALA A 111 -15.93 5.06 5.75
CA ALA A 111 -15.24 4.16 4.83
C ALA A 111 -14.26 4.87 3.88
N ARG A 112 -14.44 6.17 3.60
CA ARG A 112 -13.53 6.97 2.76
C ARG A 112 -12.15 7.15 3.38
N PHE A 113 -12.06 7.07 4.71
CA PHE A 113 -10.83 7.20 5.49
C PHE A 113 -10.36 5.87 6.07
N GLN A 114 -11.02 4.78 5.71
CA GLN A 114 -10.62 3.46 6.14
C GLN A 114 -9.35 3.03 5.40
N ILE A 115 -8.39 2.39 6.07
CA ILE A 115 -7.23 1.74 5.44
C ILE A 115 -7.13 0.30 5.92
N ILE A 116 -7.52 -0.65 5.07
CA ILE A 116 -7.48 -2.09 5.37
C ILE A 116 -6.07 -2.62 5.09
N ALA A 117 -5.18 -2.45 6.07
CA ALA A 117 -3.86 -3.02 6.04
C ALA A 117 -3.43 -3.47 7.45
N PRO A 118 -2.69 -4.60 7.59
CA PRO A 118 -2.24 -5.07 8.90
C PRO A 118 -1.39 -4.06 9.68
N ALA A 119 -0.63 -3.23 8.96
CA ALA A 119 0.22 -2.20 9.55
C ALA A 119 -0.56 -0.95 10.03
N VAL A 120 -1.88 -0.90 9.85
CA VAL A 120 -2.75 0.21 10.27
C VAL A 120 -3.59 -0.24 11.45
N SER A 121 -3.57 0.56 12.52
CA SER A 121 -4.38 0.35 13.72
C SER A 121 -5.86 0.67 13.51
N ALA A 122 -6.71 0.28 14.46
CA ALA A 122 -8.16 0.56 14.42
C ALA A 122 -8.45 2.06 14.19
N HIS A 123 -7.85 2.92 15.03
CA HIS A 123 -7.75 4.35 14.83
C HIS A 123 -6.27 4.71 14.75
N HIS A 124 -5.82 5.16 13.59
CA HIS A 124 -4.39 5.35 13.31
C HIS A 124 -3.96 6.78 13.54
N CYS A 125 -4.60 7.70 12.85
CA CYS A 125 -4.35 9.12 13.03
C CYS A 125 -5.61 9.92 12.77
N LYS A 126 -5.52 11.21 13.03
CA LYS A 126 -6.57 12.18 12.81
C LYS A 126 -5.98 13.42 12.15
N ILE A 127 -6.57 13.83 11.05
CA ILE A 127 -6.28 15.14 10.43
C ILE A 127 -7.38 16.08 10.87
N TYR A 128 -7.03 17.24 11.40
CA TYR A 128 -8.00 18.26 11.74
C TYR A 128 -7.51 19.65 11.34
N ARG A 129 -8.44 20.53 10.98
CA ARG A 129 -8.18 21.94 10.75
C ARG A 129 -8.85 22.78 11.83
N LYS A 130 -8.18 23.85 12.26
CA LYS A 130 -8.71 24.80 13.23
C LYS A 130 -8.63 26.20 12.65
N ARG A 131 -9.74 26.95 12.78
CA ARG A 131 -9.78 28.36 12.40
C ARG A 131 -8.85 29.17 13.31
N VAL A 132 -7.99 29.97 12.71
CA VAL A 132 -7.13 30.94 13.37
C VAL A 132 -7.81 32.29 13.23
N VAL A 133 -8.27 32.83 14.35
CA VAL A 133 -8.81 34.19 14.39
C VAL A 133 -7.64 35.12 14.68
N THR A 134 -7.22 35.89 13.68
CA THR A 134 -6.25 36.98 13.87
C THR A 134 -7.07 38.24 14.12
N GLU A 135 -7.09 38.71 15.37
CA GLU A 135 -7.96 39.83 15.79
C GLU A 135 -7.54 41.21 15.24
N ASP A 136 -6.45 41.31 14.46
CA ASP A 136 -5.77 42.58 14.19
C ASP A 136 -5.53 42.90 12.71
N MET A 137 -6.40 42.41 11.81
CA MET A 137 -6.37 42.83 10.40
C MET A 137 -7.76 43.22 9.93
N GLU A 138 -7.84 44.40 9.29
CA GLU A 138 -9.06 44.96 8.67
C GLU A 138 -9.70 44.05 7.60
N HIS A 139 -9.07 42.92 7.29
CA HIS A 139 -9.64 41.81 6.54
C HIS A 139 -9.43 40.52 7.35
N PRO A 140 -10.48 39.91 7.93
CA PRO A 140 -10.37 38.59 8.51
C PRO A 140 -10.08 37.60 7.37
N SER A 141 -8.80 37.31 7.14
CA SER A 141 -8.41 36.13 6.41
C SER A 141 -8.84 34.95 7.27
N ASP A 142 -9.78 34.15 6.79
CA ASP A 142 -10.15 32.87 7.40
C ASP A 142 -8.99 31.89 7.24
N GLY A 143 -7.94 32.11 8.01
CA GLY A 143 -6.80 31.25 8.10
C GLY A 143 -7.18 29.98 8.83
N TYR A 144 -6.89 28.84 8.23
CA TYR A 144 -6.97 27.55 8.91
C TYR A 144 -5.56 27.02 9.13
N SER A 145 -5.30 26.54 10.35
CA SER A 145 -4.14 25.70 10.63
C SER A 145 -4.55 24.23 10.54
N VAL A 146 -3.76 23.43 9.85
CA VAL A 146 -3.99 21.99 9.67
C VAL A 146 -3.01 21.21 10.54
N PHE A 147 -3.52 20.19 11.22
CA PHE A 147 -2.77 19.40 12.17
C PHE A 147 -2.98 17.91 11.89
N LEU A 148 -1.92 17.13 12.10
CA LEU A 148 -1.96 15.68 12.14
C LEU A 148 -1.71 15.23 13.57
N LYS A 149 -2.63 14.46 14.14
CA LYS A 149 -2.49 13.84 15.45
C LYS A 149 -2.42 12.33 15.31
N ASP A 150 -1.42 11.74 15.93
CA ASP A 150 -1.30 10.30 16.06
C ASP A 150 -2.30 9.79 17.11
N THR A 151 -3.13 8.80 16.77
CA THR A 151 -4.21 8.30 17.62
C THR A 151 -4.14 6.79 17.84
N ARG A 152 -2.95 6.20 17.64
CA ARG A 152 -2.74 4.74 17.73
C ARG A 152 -3.35 4.18 19.00
N SER A 153 -4.45 3.48 18.80
CA SER A 153 -4.92 2.41 19.67
C SER A 153 -4.24 1.13 19.18
N ASP A 154 -3.94 0.19 20.08
CA ASP A 154 -3.10 -0.98 19.78
C ASP A 154 -3.47 -1.71 18.47
N ILE A 155 -2.46 -2.28 17.80
CA ILE A 155 -2.66 -3.12 16.62
C ILE A 155 -3.24 -4.46 17.11
N LEU A 156 -4.56 -4.60 17.10
CA LEU A 156 -5.23 -5.88 17.32
C LEU A 156 -5.10 -6.80 16.09
#